data_AF-K1TDE6-F1
#
_entry.id   AF-K1TDE6-F1
#
_cell.length_a   1.000
_cell.length_b   1.000
_cell.length_c   1.000
_cell.angle_alpha   90.00
_cell.angle_beta   90.00
_cell.angle_gamma   90.00
#
_symmetry.space_group_name_H-M   'P 1'
#
loop_
_entity.id
_entity.type
_entity.pdbx_description
1 polymer ?
#
loop_
_entity_poly.entity_id
_entity_poly.type
_entity_poly.pdbx_seq_one_letter_code
_entity_poly.pdbx_strand_id
1 'polypeptide(L)'
;MAVIWYTKGKSSERERDFIMDKICSFLNQSVYIIGTERHESRRIDNQLRGRSGRQGDPGESRFYIALTDDVMRLFGSERMQSMMETLRVDEDTPLDHKMLSNAIEQAQRTVESRNFQARKNVLEYDDVMNVQRNVIYEERRKVLDGEDLQEHVQHMIRTVITGDIAAGMAEHHPENDKDLHEILAPLEKLFPCGLSYTEEELHKLTP
;
A
#
# COMPACT_ATOMS: atom_id res chain seq x y z
N MET A 1 23.16 19.69 -7.12
CA MET A 1 22.49 20.80 -7.82
C MET A 1 21.86 20.22 -9.08
N ALA A 2 20.60 20.52 -9.37
CA ALA A 2 19.96 20.09 -10.61
C ALA A 2 19.99 21.28 -11.57
N VAL A 3 20.43 21.06 -12.81
CA VAL A 3 20.32 22.06 -13.87
C VAL A 3 19.11 21.67 -14.69
N ILE A 4 18.13 22.56 -14.80
CA ILE A 4 16.85 22.22 -15.40
C ILE A 4 16.77 22.90 -16.75
N TRP A 5 16.42 22.11 -17.76
CA TRP A 5 16.31 22.58 -19.12
C TRP A 5 14.85 22.71 -19.47
N TYR A 6 14.46 23.91 -19.90
CA TYR A 6 13.15 24.13 -20.47
C TYR A 6 13.25 23.74 -21.93
N THR A 7 12.64 22.64 -22.36
CA THR A 7 12.50 22.31 -23.79
C THR A 7 11.08 21.83 -24.04
N LYS A 8 10.47 22.34 -25.12
CA LYS A 8 9.13 21.94 -25.60
C LYS A 8 9.16 20.80 -26.63
N GLY A 9 10.28 20.05 -26.77
CA GLY A 9 10.40 19.00 -27.79
C GLY A 9 11.63 18.08 -27.66
N LYS A 10 11.92 17.30 -28.72
CA LYS A 10 13.10 16.42 -28.78
C LYS A 10 14.38 17.24 -28.60
N SER A 11 15.32 16.72 -27.80
CA SER A 11 16.59 17.36 -27.43
C SER A 11 17.21 18.16 -28.58
N SER A 12 17.40 19.46 -28.39
CA SER A 12 18.04 20.31 -29.39
C SER A 12 19.53 19.92 -29.53
N GLU A 13 20.11 20.10 -30.71
CA GLU A 13 21.52 19.78 -30.96
C GLU A 13 22.45 20.56 -30.01
N ARG A 14 22.02 21.78 -29.62
CA ARG A 14 22.68 22.64 -28.61
C ARG A 14 22.68 22.05 -27.20
N GLU A 15 21.62 21.33 -26.81
CA GLU A 15 21.53 20.68 -25.50
C GLU A 15 22.60 19.59 -25.37
N ARG A 16 22.75 18.78 -26.43
CA ARG A 16 23.80 17.77 -26.51
C ARG A 16 25.18 18.39 -26.50
N ASP A 17 25.40 19.45 -27.28
CA ASP A 17 26.68 20.15 -27.33
C ASP A 17 27.04 20.79 -25.99
N PHE A 18 26.10 21.43 -25.29
CA PHE A 18 26.35 22.00 -23.96
C PHE A 18 26.67 20.93 -22.91
N ILE A 19 25.92 19.82 -22.90
CA ILE A 19 26.19 18.69 -22.00
C ILE A 19 27.58 18.13 -22.31
N MET A 20 27.89 17.93 -23.59
CA MET A 20 29.18 17.40 -24.03
C MET A 20 30.34 18.34 -23.69
N ASP A 21 30.18 19.65 -23.86
CA ASP A 21 31.20 20.65 -23.54
C ASP A 21 31.49 20.69 -22.03
N LYS A 22 30.45 20.56 -21.20
CA LYS A 22 30.62 20.38 -19.75
C LYS A 22 31.30 19.06 -19.41
N ILE A 23 30.89 17.94 -20.01
CA ILE A 23 31.55 16.64 -19.79
C ILE A 23 33.04 16.75 -20.15
N CYS A 24 33.36 17.35 -21.30
CA CYS A 24 34.71 17.59 -21.76
C CYS A 24 35.52 18.45 -20.77
N SER A 25 34.90 19.48 -20.16
CA SER A 25 35.56 20.30 -19.12
C SER A 25 35.91 19.52 -17.84
N PHE A 26 35.26 18.38 -17.59
CA PHE A 26 35.43 17.54 -16.41
C PHE A 26 36.18 16.22 -16.68
N LEU A 27 36.76 16.03 -17.88
CA LEU A 27 37.52 14.82 -18.26
C LEU A 27 38.70 14.49 -17.33
N ASN A 28 39.10 15.41 -16.44
CA ASN A 28 40.12 15.19 -15.41
C ASN A 28 39.57 14.65 -14.06
N GLN A 29 38.27 14.35 -13.93
CA GLN A 29 37.70 13.71 -12.74
C GLN A 29 37.63 12.18 -12.90
N SER A 30 37.71 11.42 -11.79
CA SER A 30 37.70 9.96 -11.84
C SER A 30 36.32 9.38 -12.23
N VAL A 31 35.22 10.00 -11.78
CA VAL A 31 33.84 9.63 -12.15
C VAL A 31 32.92 10.86 -12.15
N TYR A 32 32.30 11.13 -13.31
CA TYR A 32 31.23 12.12 -13.46
C TYR A 32 29.88 11.42 -13.63
N ILE A 33 28.92 11.70 -12.73
CA ILE A 33 27.58 11.08 -12.78
C ILE A 33 26.58 12.04 -13.40
N ILE A 34 25.89 11.56 -14.43
CA ILE A 34 24.82 12.28 -15.11
C ILE A 34 23.50 11.58 -14.85
N GLY A 35 22.58 12.28 -14.20
CA GLY A 35 21.18 11.90 -14.18
C GLY A 35 20.47 12.62 -15.33
N THR A 36 19.82 11.87 -16.21
CA THR A 36 19.05 12.41 -17.34
C THR A 36 17.63 12.80 -16.94
N GLU A 37 17.16 12.27 -15.81
CA GLU A 37 15.85 12.51 -15.22
C GLU A 37 15.95 12.42 -13.69
N ARG A 38 14.88 12.76 -12.98
CA ARG A 38 14.72 12.50 -11.55
C ARG A 38 13.82 11.30 -11.31
N HIS A 39 14.22 10.43 -10.39
CA HIS A 39 13.30 9.42 -9.91
C HIS A 39 12.24 10.05 -9.00
N GLU A 40 11.06 9.45 -8.91
CA GLU A 40 10.03 9.80 -7.91
C GLU A 40 10.53 9.78 -6.47
N SER A 41 11.58 8.98 -6.19
CA SER A 41 12.16 8.86 -4.86
C SER A 41 13.56 9.43 -4.85
N ARG A 42 13.79 10.34 -3.91
CA ARG A 42 15.09 10.98 -3.70
C ARG A 42 16.16 9.97 -3.29
N ARG A 43 15.77 8.86 -2.67
CA ARG A 43 16.69 7.79 -2.26
C ARG A 43 17.44 7.20 -3.45
N ILE A 44 16.76 6.96 -4.57
CA ILE A 44 17.37 6.36 -5.77
C ILE A 44 18.31 7.36 -6.45
N ASP A 45 17.94 8.64 -6.51
CA ASP A 45 18.84 9.70 -6.98
C ASP A 45 20.11 9.80 -6.13
N ASN A 46 19.98 9.66 -4.81
CA ASN A 46 21.12 9.66 -3.89
C ASN A 46 22.01 8.43 -4.09
N GLN A 47 21.43 7.28 -4.41
CA GLN A 47 22.20 6.08 -4.76
C GLN A 47 23.02 6.29 -6.04
N LEU A 48 22.43 6.91 -7.07
CA LEU A 48 23.14 7.23 -8.31
C LEU A 48 24.29 8.21 -8.05
N ARG A 49 24.02 9.29 -7.31
CA ARG A 49 25.05 10.26 -6.89
C ARG A 49 26.16 9.64 -6.05
N GLY A 50 25.84 8.68 -5.18
CA GLY A 50 26.82 7.99 -4.34
C GLY A 50 27.77 7.05 -5.08
N ARG A 51 27.66 6.95 -6.43
CA ARG A 51 28.60 6.19 -7.26
C ARG A 51 29.87 6.98 -7.58
N SER A 52 29.86 8.31 -7.49
CA SER A 52 31.07 9.14 -7.55
C SER A 52 31.54 9.57 -6.15
N GLY A 53 32.80 10.00 -6.05
CA GLY A 53 33.37 10.56 -4.83
C GLY A 53 33.52 9.58 -3.65
N ARG A 54 33.77 8.29 -3.95
CA ARG A 54 33.99 7.28 -2.91
C ARG A 54 35.37 7.47 -2.28
N GLN A 55 35.51 7.18 -0.99
CA GLN A 55 36.80 7.31 -0.25
C GLN A 55 37.45 8.70 -0.31
N GLY A 56 36.66 9.76 -0.58
CA GLY A 56 37.19 11.11 -0.73
C GLY A 56 37.77 11.40 -2.12
N ASP A 57 37.61 10.50 -3.08
CA ASP A 57 37.98 10.74 -4.47
C ASP A 57 37.25 11.99 -5.01
N PRO A 58 37.89 12.79 -5.88
CA PRO A 58 37.20 13.86 -6.57
C PRO A 58 36.15 13.29 -7.52
N GLY A 59 34.91 13.72 -7.37
CA GLY A 59 33.82 13.33 -8.26
C GLY A 59 32.66 14.32 -8.20
N GLU A 60 31.97 14.47 -9.30
CA GLU A 60 30.81 15.35 -9.43
C GLU A 60 29.59 14.56 -9.88
N SER A 61 28.41 15.07 -9.54
CA SER A 61 27.14 14.54 -9.99
C SER A 61 26.22 15.69 -10.38
N ARG A 62 25.55 15.56 -11.52
CA ARG A 62 24.62 16.56 -12.00
C ARG A 62 23.40 15.89 -12.62
N PHE A 63 22.25 16.44 -12.31
CA PHE A 63 20.97 16.00 -12.85
C PHE A 63 20.47 17.05 -13.83
N TYR A 64 20.07 16.57 -14.99
CA TYR A 64 19.37 17.28 -16.04
C TYR A 64 17.93 16.80 -16.01
N ILE A 65 16.97 17.73 -16.14
CA ILE A 65 15.55 17.44 -16.01
C ILE A 65 14.84 18.32 -17.03
N ALA A 66 13.89 17.74 -17.75
CA ALA A 66 12.99 18.48 -18.61
C ALA A 66 11.65 18.71 -17.90
N LEU A 67 10.98 19.82 -18.26
CA LEU A 67 9.64 20.13 -17.74
C LEU A 67 8.56 19.12 -18.19
N THR A 68 8.84 18.32 -19.20
CA THR A 68 7.96 17.28 -19.74
C THR A 68 8.06 15.95 -18.98
N ASP A 69 9.06 15.80 -18.10
CA ASP A 69 9.34 14.56 -17.37
C ASP A 69 8.22 14.23 -16.37
N ASP A 70 8.06 12.95 -16.05
CA ASP A 70 6.93 12.46 -15.27
C ASP A 70 6.86 13.06 -13.85
N VAL A 71 8.00 13.28 -13.20
CA VAL A 71 8.06 13.96 -11.89
C VAL A 71 7.53 15.40 -11.97
N MET A 72 7.81 16.10 -13.07
CA MET A 72 7.34 17.48 -13.29
C MET A 72 5.86 17.51 -13.71
N ARG A 73 5.41 16.51 -14.48
CA ARG A 73 4.01 16.35 -14.88
C ARG A 73 3.09 16.17 -13.68
N LEU A 74 3.51 15.37 -12.70
CA LEU A 74 2.76 15.15 -11.44
C LEU A 74 2.59 16.43 -10.59
N PHE A 75 3.43 17.45 -10.79
CA PHE A 75 3.49 18.66 -9.96
C PHE A 75 2.93 19.93 -10.61
N GLY A 76 2.16 19.76 -11.69
CA GLY A 76 1.48 20.88 -12.35
C GLY A 76 2.38 21.57 -13.36
N SER A 77 2.81 20.81 -14.38
CA SER A 77 3.55 21.30 -15.53
C SER A 77 2.92 22.54 -16.14
N GLU A 78 1.59 22.65 -16.16
CA GLU A 78 0.87 23.82 -16.68
C GLU A 78 1.22 25.12 -15.96
N ARG A 79 1.20 25.15 -14.61
CA ARG A 79 1.51 26.38 -13.87
C ARG A 79 2.95 26.82 -14.04
N MET A 80 3.89 25.86 -14.06
CA MET A 80 5.29 26.15 -14.31
C MET A 80 5.55 26.58 -15.76
N GLN A 81 4.92 25.94 -16.74
CA GLN A 81 5.01 26.32 -18.15
C GLN A 81 4.44 27.72 -18.38
N SER A 82 3.25 28.04 -17.86
CA SER A 82 2.66 29.38 -17.97
C SER A 82 3.52 30.46 -17.32
N MET A 83 4.18 30.16 -16.19
CA MET A 83 5.11 31.08 -15.56
C MET A 83 6.35 31.33 -16.44
N MET A 84 6.91 30.29 -17.05
CA MET A 84 8.09 30.42 -17.93
C MET A 84 7.75 31.17 -19.23
N GLU A 85 6.58 30.93 -19.81
CA GLU A 85 6.06 31.70 -20.96
C GLU A 85 5.88 33.17 -20.61
N THR A 86 5.34 33.47 -19.43
CA THR A 86 5.14 34.84 -18.95
C THR A 86 6.47 35.58 -18.74
N LEU A 87 7.48 34.86 -18.24
CA LEU A 87 8.83 35.40 -18.00
C LEU A 87 9.69 35.48 -19.27
N ARG A 88 9.20 35.02 -20.42
CA ARG A 88 9.93 34.98 -21.71
C ARG A 88 11.31 34.34 -21.59
N VAL A 89 11.41 33.27 -20.80
CA VAL A 89 12.65 32.49 -20.70
C VAL A 89 12.87 31.76 -22.03
N ASP A 90 14.02 31.96 -22.67
CA ASP A 90 14.35 31.29 -23.92
C ASP A 90 14.41 29.76 -23.74
N GLU A 91 13.92 29.02 -24.74
CA GLU A 91 13.76 27.56 -24.71
C GLU A 91 15.07 26.76 -24.74
N ASP A 92 16.21 27.42 -24.69
CA ASP A 92 17.54 26.79 -24.61
C ASP A 92 18.36 27.38 -23.43
N THR A 93 17.72 28.09 -22.50
CA THR A 93 18.43 28.65 -21.34
C THR A 93 18.40 27.69 -20.16
N PRO A 94 19.57 27.17 -19.69
CA PRO A 94 19.61 26.39 -18.47
C PRO A 94 19.17 27.23 -17.28
N LEU A 95 18.12 26.75 -16.60
CA LEU A 95 17.61 27.37 -15.39
C LEU A 95 18.33 26.79 -14.18
N ASP A 96 19.26 27.56 -13.62
CA ASP A 96 19.88 27.26 -12.32
C ASP A 96 19.25 28.14 -11.23
N HIS A 97 17.99 27.82 -10.90
CA HIS A 97 17.27 28.51 -9.84
C HIS A 97 17.06 27.59 -8.64
N LYS A 98 17.57 28.01 -7.47
CA LYS A 98 17.32 27.37 -6.16
C LYS A 98 15.82 27.10 -5.91
N MET A 99 14.95 27.99 -6.38
CA MET A 99 13.50 27.86 -6.30
C MET A 99 12.98 26.59 -6.98
N LEU A 100 13.53 26.24 -8.14
CA LEU A 100 13.08 25.10 -8.94
C LEU A 100 13.60 23.78 -8.37
N SER A 101 14.82 23.78 -7.83
CA SER A 101 15.33 22.65 -7.03
C SER A 101 14.43 22.35 -5.82
N ASN A 102 13.94 23.39 -5.12
CA ASN A 102 13.02 23.22 -3.99
C ASN A 102 11.66 22.68 -4.43
N ALA A 103 11.14 23.12 -5.59
CA ALA A 103 9.88 22.63 -6.14
C ALA A 103 9.95 21.13 -6.46
N ILE A 104 11.05 20.66 -7.06
CA ILE A 104 11.27 19.22 -7.33
C ILE A 104 11.41 18.43 -6.04
N GLU A 105 12.11 18.96 -5.04
CA GLU A 105 12.23 18.29 -3.76
C GLU A 105 10.85 18.13 -3.08
N GLN A 106 10.01 19.16 -3.13
CA GLN A 106 8.64 19.10 -2.64
C GLN A 106 7.79 18.10 -3.44
N ALA A 107 8.04 18.00 -4.74
CA ALA A 107 7.41 17.03 -5.62
C ALA A 107 7.68 15.59 -5.17
N GLN A 108 8.96 15.26 -5.07
CA GLN A 108 9.43 13.95 -4.61
C GLN A 108 8.88 13.60 -3.21
N ARG A 109 8.90 14.54 -2.26
CA ARG A 109 8.35 14.32 -0.91
C ARG A 109 6.86 13.98 -0.92
N THR A 110 6.09 14.60 -1.80
CA THR A 110 4.64 14.34 -1.88
C THR A 110 4.35 12.99 -2.51
N VAL A 111 5.09 12.59 -3.54
CA VAL A 111 4.98 11.25 -4.13
C VAL A 111 5.39 10.18 -3.11
N GLU A 112 6.48 10.41 -2.37
CA GLU A 112 6.91 9.52 -1.28
C GLU A 112 5.84 9.42 -0.19
N SER A 113 5.21 10.53 0.20
CA SER A 113 4.10 10.55 1.17
C SER A 113 2.89 9.76 0.68
N ARG A 114 2.49 9.92 -0.59
CA ARG A 114 1.40 9.16 -1.20
C ARG A 114 1.71 7.65 -1.20
N ASN A 115 2.91 7.27 -1.58
CA ASN A 115 3.36 5.88 -1.57
C ASN A 115 3.42 5.31 -0.15
N PHE A 116 3.86 6.11 0.83
CA PHE A 116 3.84 5.74 2.24
C PHE A 116 2.41 5.49 2.73
N GLN A 117 1.46 6.39 2.41
CA GLN A 117 0.06 6.22 2.78
C GLN A 117 -0.55 4.97 2.15
N ALA A 118 -0.29 4.72 0.86
CA ALA A 118 -0.74 3.50 0.20
C ALA A 118 -0.19 2.24 0.89
N ARG A 119 1.09 2.24 1.24
CA ARG A 119 1.71 1.13 1.99
C ARG A 119 1.13 0.98 3.39
N LYS A 120 0.85 2.09 4.08
CA LYS A 120 0.21 2.09 5.41
C LYS A 120 -1.16 1.43 5.34
N ASN A 121 -1.98 1.77 4.35
CA ASN A 121 -3.29 1.16 4.18
C ASN A 121 -3.16 -0.36 3.94
N VAL A 122 -2.23 -0.79 3.08
CA VAL A 122 -1.98 -2.23 2.85
C VAL A 122 -1.53 -2.94 4.14
N LEU A 123 -0.67 -2.30 4.94
CA LEU A 123 -0.24 -2.83 6.24
C LEU A 123 -1.41 -2.94 7.23
N GLU A 124 -2.28 -1.93 7.29
CA GLU A 124 -3.46 -1.95 8.17
C GLU A 124 -4.42 -3.11 7.82
N TYR A 125 -4.59 -3.43 6.53
CA TYR A 125 -5.35 -4.62 6.12
C TYR A 125 -4.64 -5.93 6.51
N ASP A 126 -3.31 -5.98 6.37
CA ASP A 126 -2.52 -7.14 6.79
C ASP A 126 -2.55 -7.33 8.31
N ASP A 127 -2.58 -6.26 9.09
CA ASP A 127 -2.67 -6.34 10.56
C ASP A 127 -3.94 -7.06 11.01
N VAL A 128 -5.10 -6.79 10.39
CA VAL A 128 -6.35 -7.51 10.65
C VAL A 128 -6.20 -9.00 10.33
N MET A 129 -5.63 -9.31 9.16
CA MET A 129 -5.39 -10.70 8.75
C MET A 129 -4.40 -11.40 9.67
N ASN A 130 -3.40 -10.68 10.19
CA ASN A 130 -2.39 -11.21 11.08
C ASN A 130 -2.99 -11.56 12.46
N VAL A 131 -3.88 -10.72 12.99
CA VAL A 131 -4.62 -11.04 14.24
C VAL A 131 -5.45 -12.31 14.06
N GLN A 132 -6.21 -12.41 12.96
CA GLN A 132 -6.98 -13.62 12.65
C GLN A 132 -6.07 -14.85 12.51
N ARG A 133 -4.94 -14.71 11.81
CA ARG A 133 -3.97 -15.78 11.62
C ARG A 133 -3.40 -16.28 12.95
N ASN A 134 -3.08 -15.36 13.87
CA ASN A 134 -2.57 -15.72 15.19
C ASN A 134 -3.57 -16.57 15.97
N VAL A 135 -4.85 -16.17 16.01
CA VAL A 135 -5.91 -16.94 16.68
C VAL A 135 -6.04 -18.34 16.08
N ILE A 136 -6.13 -18.44 14.74
CA ILE A 136 -6.26 -19.75 14.07
C ILE A 136 -5.02 -20.63 14.29
N TYR A 137 -3.81 -20.05 14.27
CA TYR A 137 -2.58 -20.80 14.49
C TYR A 137 -2.40 -21.24 15.93
N GLU A 138 -2.92 -20.48 16.89
CA GLU A 138 -2.98 -20.89 18.29
C GLU A 138 -3.90 -22.10 18.45
N GLU A 139 -5.15 -22.03 17.95
CA GLU A 139 -6.09 -23.16 18.01
C GLU A 139 -5.56 -24.40 17.28
N ARG A 140 -4.98 -24.20 16.09
CA ARG A 140 -4.36 -25.30 15.34
C ARG A 140 -3.22 -25.93 16.11
N ARG A 141 -2.45 -25.14 16.87
CA ARG A 141 -1.33 -25.66 17.66
C ARG A 141 -1.82 -26.52 18.82
N LYS A 142 -2.88 -26.11 19.53
CA LYS A 142 -3.50 -26.93 20.58
C LYS A 142 -3.89 -28.33 20.08
N VAL A 143 -4.44 -28.40 18.86
CA VAL A 143 -4.78 -29.68 18.20
C VAL A 143 -3.52 -30.49 17.86
N LEU A 144 -2.51 -29.85 17.26
CA LEU A 144 -1.28 -30.52 16.81
C LEU A 144 -0.41 -31.01 17.97
N ASP A 145 -0.40 -30.28 19.08
CA ASP A 145 0.35 -30.61 20.29
C ASP A 145 -0.38 -31.68 21.14
N GLY A 146 -1.59 -32.08 20.74
CA GLY A 146 -2.35 -33.16 21.36
C GLY A 146 -2.98 -32.79 22.69
N GLU A 147 -3.32 -31.51 22.90
CA GLU A 147 -4.04 -31.06 24.09
C GLU A 147 -5.44 -31.71 24.17
N ASP A 148 -5.96 -31.88 25.39
CA ASP A 148 -7.33 -32.35 25.58
C ASP A 148 -8.31 -31.22 25.24
N LEU A 149 -9.01 -31.39 24.11
CA LEU A 149 -9.99 -30.44 23.59
C LEU A 149 -11.43 -30.86 23.84
N GLN A 150 -11.69 -31.91 24.62
CA GLN A 150 -13.04 -32.42 24.84
C GLN A 150 -13.98 -31.33 25.38
N GLU A 151 -13.55 -30.57 26.38
CA GLU A 151 -14.35 -29.46 26.94
C GLU A 151 -14.60 -28.35 25.91
N HIS A 152 -13.57 -27.99 25.11
CA HIS A 152 -13.70 -27.00 24.04
C HIS A 152 -14.72 -27.45 22.97
N VAL A 153 -14.66 -28.71 22.55
CA VAL A 153 -15.60 -29.27 21.57
C VAL A 153 -17.01 -29.33 22.13
N GLN A 154 -17.19 -29.78 23.37
CA GLN A 154 -18.50 -29.77 24.03
C GLN A 154 -19.08 -28.35 24.17
N HIS A 155 -18.23 -27.37 24.47
CA HIS A 155 -18.63 -25.97 24.50
C HIS A 155 -19.06 -25.48 23.11
N MET A 156 -18.31 -25.77 22.05
CA MET A 156 -18.70 -25.41 20.67
C MET A 156 -20.03 -26.05 20.27
N ILE A 157 -20.23 -27.33 20.56
CA ILE A 157 -21.50 -28.04 20.30
C ILE A 157 -22.66 -27.33 21.00
N ARG A 158 -22.50 -27.03 22.30
CA ARG A 158 -23.55 -26.33 23.07
C ARG A 158 -23.84 -24.95 22.48
N THR A 159 -22.81 -24.18 22.13
CA THR A 159 -22.95 -22.84 21.54
C THR A 159 -23.70 -22.86 20.22
N VAL A 160 -23.41 -23.84 19.34
CA VAL A 160 -24.13 -24.00 18.07
C VAL A 160 -25.59 -24.38 18.32
N ILE A 161 -25.84 -25.41 19.14
CA ILE A 161 -27.21 -25.88 19.43
C ILE A 161 -28.04 -24.77 20.07
N THR A 162 -27.53 -24.11 21.10
CA THR A 162 -28.25 -23.02 21.78
C THR A 162 -28.46 -21.82 20.86
N GLY A 163 -27.47 -21.47 20.03
CA GLY A 163 -27.58 -20.38 19.06
C GLY A 163 -28.65 -20.64 18.00
N ASP A 164 -28.66 -21.84 17.43
CA ASP A 164 -29.63 -22.24 16.40
C ASP A 164 -31.06 -22.35 16.97
N ILE A 165 -31.22 -22.94 18.17
CA ILE A 165 -32.52 -22.99 18.86
C ILE A 165 -33.01 -21.59 19.19
N ALA A 166 -32.16 -20.73 19.76
CA ALA A 166 -32.53 -19.36 20.10
C ALA A 166 -32.93 -18.55 18.84
N ALA A 167 -32.22 -18.73 17.72
CA ALA A 167 -32.56 -18.10 16.45
C ALA A 167 -33.92 -18.59 15.92
N GLY A 168 -34.21 -19.90 15.99
CA GLY A 168 -35.49 -20.46 15.59
C GLY A 168 -36.66 -20.06 16.50
N MET A 169 -36.41 -19.94 17.81
CA MET A 169 -37.41 -19.52 18.79
C MET A 169 -37.62 -17.99 18.85
N ALA A 170 -36.72 -17.20 18.26
CA ALA A 170 -36.83 -15.74 18.26
C ALA A 170 -37.99 -15.23 17.40
N GLU A 171 -38.38 -15.99 16.36
CA GLU A 171 -39.51 -15.61 15.48
C GLU A 171 -40.84 -16.10 16.06
N HIS A 172 -40.93 -17.34 16.55
CA HIS A 172 -42.13 -17.90 17.18
C HIS A 172 -41.78 -18.97 18.22
N HIS A 173 -42.49 -18.98 19.36
CA HIS A 173 -42.45 -20.11 20.28
C HIS A 173 -43.14 -21.30 19.61
N PRO A 174 -42.56 -22.52 19.64
CA PRO A 174 -43.22 -23.68 19.06
C PRO A 174 -44.55 -23.94 19.80
N GLU A 175 -45.67 -23.92 19.09
CA GLU A 175 -46.99 -24.22 19.66
C GLU A 175 -47.37 -25.68 19.47
N ASN A 176 -46.76 -26.34 18.48
CA ASN A 176 -47.02 -27.71 18.11
C ASN A 176 -45.75 -28.43 17.63
N ASP A 177 -45.88 -29.74 17.42
CA ASP A 177 -44.80 -30.64 16.97
C ASP A 177 -44.17 -30.24 15.63
N LYS A 178 -44.96 -29.68 14.71
CA LYS A 178 -44.49 -29.24 13.39
C LYS A 178 -43.59 -28.02 13.51
N ASP A 179 -43.93 -27.08 14.39
CA ASP A 179 -43.13 -25.87 14.63
C ASP A 179 -41.79 -26.22 15.27
N LEU A 180 -41.78 -27.17 16.23
CA LEU A 180 -40.55 -27.64 16.83
C LEU A 180 -39.67 -28.39 15.82
N HIS A 181 -40.27 -29.23 14.97
CA HIS A 181 -39.53 -29.89 13.89
C HIS A 181 -38.92 -28.90 12.89
N GLU A 182 -39.61 -27.79 12.58
CA GLU A 182 -39.07 -26.74 11.70
C GLU A 182 -37.85 -26.05 12.32
N ILE A 183 -37.87 -25.79 13.64
CA ILE A 183 -36.73 -25.22 14.39
C ILE A 183 -35.55 -26.20 14.44
N LEU A 184 -35.82 -27.50 14.59
CA LEU A 184 -34.81 -28.54 14.73
C LEU A 184 -34.27 -29.07 13.38
N ALA A 185 -34.98 -28.86 12.27
CA ALA A 185 -34.60 -29.37 10.95
C ALA A 185 -33.16 -29.01 10.50
N PRO A 186 -32.59 -27.83 10.81
CA PRO A 186 -31.19 -27.52 10.53
C PRO A 186 -30.23 -28.36 11.38
N LEU A 187 -30.57 -28.61 12.65
CA LEU A 187 -29.75 -29.38 13.59
C LEU A 187 -29.75 -30.87 13.26
N GLU A 188 -30.87 -31.45 12.82
CA GLU A 188 -30.96 -32.86 12.43
C GLU A 188 -29.97 -33.25 11.31
N LYS A 189 -29.60 -32.28 10.45
CA LYS A 189 -28.59 -32.48 9.39
C LYS A 189 -27.16 -32.52 9.93
N LEU A 190 -26.89 -31.78 11.00
CA LEU A 190 -25.56 -31.68 11.62
C LEU A 190 -25.35 -32.76 12.69
N PHE A 191 -26.40 -33.06 13.43
CA PHE A 191 -26.42 -34.03 14.52
C PHE A 191 -27.60 -34.98 14.29
N PRO A 192 -27.36 -36.20 13.78
CA PRO A 192 -28.38 -37.23 13.67
C PRO A 192 -28.67 -37.80 15.06
N CYS A 193 -29.36 -37.03 15.90
CA CYS A 193 -29.86 -37.45 17.20
C CYS A 193 -31.39 -37.49 17.17
N GLY A 194 -31.94 -38.65 17.53
CA GLY A 194 -33.36 -38.77 17.81
C GLY A 194 -33.68 -38.05 19.11
N LEU A 195 -34.55 -37.05 19.05
CA LEU A 195 -35.08 -36.37 20.23
C LEU A 195 -36.40 -37.04 20.63
N SER A 196 -36.56 -37.28 21.93
CA SER A 196 -37.81 -37.77 22.52
C SER A 196 -38.24 -36.80 23.62
N TYR A 197 -39.45 -36.28 23.54
CA TYR A 197 -40.03 -35.36 24.52
C TYR A 197 -41.52 -35.64 24.75
N THR A 198 -42.03 -35.16 25.86
CA THR A 198 -43.46 -35.19 26.23
C THR A 198 -44.14 -33.84 25.90
N GLU A 199 -45.46 -33.82 25.74
CA GLU A 199 -46.23 -32.58 25.50
C GLU A 199 -46.02 -31.52 26.60
N GLU A 200 -45.85 -31.96 27.85
CA GLU A 200 -45.55 -31.05 28.96
C GLU A 200 -44.14 -30.43 28.87
N GLU A 201 -43.17 -31.13 28.30
CA GLU A 201 -41.81 -30.61 28.10
C GLU A 201 -41.77 -29.62 26.94
N LEU A 202 -42.56 -29.85 25.89
CA LEU A 202 -42.72 -28.92 24.77
C LEU A 202 -43.23 -27.55 25.22
N HIS A 203 -44.25 -27.52 26.09
CA HIS A 203 -44.82 -26.28 26.62
C HIS A 203 -43.95 -25.57 27.66
N LYS A 204 -42.93 -26.24 28.21
CA LYS A 204 -41.98 -25.68 29.18
C LYS A 204 -40.69 -25.19 28.53
N LEU A 205 -40.56 -25.30 27.21
CA LEU A 205 -39.40 -24.76 26.49
C LEU A 205 -39.33 -23.25 26.72
N THR A 206 -38.13 -22.77 27.04
CA THR A 206 -37.84 -21.34 27.15
C THR A 206 -36.76 -20.99 26.14
N PRO A 207 -36.83 -19.81 25.50
CA PRO A 207 -35.78 -19.34 24.60
C PRO A 207 -34.42 -19.21 25.31
#